data_AF-A0A938EHZ0-F1
#
_entry.id   AF-A0A938EHZ0-F1
#
_cell.length_a   1.000
_cell.length_b   1.000
_cell.length_c   1.000
_cell.angle_alpha   90.00
_cell.angle_beta   90.00
_cell.angle_gamma   90.00
#
_symmetry.space_group_name_H-M   'P 1'
#
loop_
_entity.id
_entity.type
_entity.pdbx_description
1 polymer ?
#
loop_
_entity_poly.entity_id
_entity_poly.type
_entity_poly.pdbx_seq_one_letter_code
_entity_poly.pdbx_strand_id
1 'polypeptide(L)'
;MDDSRKLDRDDLQRQVVDGDVQAVVELGLLAAESGDLGTAREWYLKAAEFGESRAMVSLGGLAEESGDLDTAREWWLKAAKLGDEDAITRLNEP
;
A
#
# COMPACT_ATOMS: atom_id res chain seq x y z
N MET A 1 -29.37 -5.13 7.69
CA MET A 1 -28.92 -4.06 6.79
C MET A 1 -27.45 -3.92 7.06
N ASP A 2 -26.68 -4.71 6.32
CA ASP A 2 -25.24 -4.87 6.51
C ASP A 2 -24.56 -3.77 5.70
N ASP A 3 -24.61 -2.55 6.23
CA ASP A 3 -23.81 -1.42 5.78
C ASP A 3 -22.37 -1.63 6.27
N SER A 4 -21.79 -2.76 5.85
CA SER A 4 -20.34 -2.93 5.76
C SER A 4 -19.88 -1.88 4.77
N ARG A 5 -19.64 -0.68 5.31
CA ARG A 5 -19.18 0.53 4.65
C ARG A 5 -18.17 0.15 3.59
N LYS A 6 -18.64 0.06 2.36
CA LYS A 6 -17.79 0.36 1.22
C LYS A 6 -17.43 1.82 1.44
N LEU A 7 -16.27 2.07 2.04
CA LEU A 7 -15.63 3.37 1.88
C LEU A 7 -15.38 3.46 0.38
N ASP A 8 -16.38 3.94 -0.35
CA ASP A 8 -16.24 4.22 -1.76
C ASP A 8 -15.11 5.25 -1.85
N ARG A 9 -14.17 4.98 -2.76
CA ARG A 9 -12.96 5.77 -3.07
C ARG A 9 -13.15 7.30 -2.96
N ASP A 10 -14.36 7.81 -3.23
CA ASP A 10 -14.75 9.21 -3.09
C ASP A 10 -14.75 9.74 -1.63
N ASP A 11 -15.22 8.97 -0.64
CA ASP A 11 -15.19 9.36 0.78
C ASP A 11 -13.75 9.33 1.33
N LEU A 12 -12.97 8.36 0.83
CA LEU A 12 -11.53 8.26 1.03
C LEU A 12 -10.82 9.51 0.45
N GLN A 13 -11.14 9.92 -0.79
CA GLN A 13 -10.59 11.13 -1.44
C GLN A 13 -10.92 12.43 -0.71
N ARG A 14 -12.01 12.45 0.06
CA ARG A 14 -12.40 13.63 0.83
C ARG A 14 -11.67 13.76 2.16
N GLN A 15 -11.30 12.65 2.77
CA GLN A 15 -10.54 12.65 4.03
C GLN A 15 -9.06 12.89 3.78
N VAL A 16 -8.51 12.24 2.75
CA VAL A 16 -7.07 12.23 2.53
C VAL A 16 -6.71 13.31 1.50
N VAL A 17 -6.57 14.55 1.96
CA VAL A 17 -5.92 15.62 1.19
C VAL A 17 -4.45 15.19 0.98
N ASP A 18 -3.77 15.50 -0.13
CA ASP A 18 -2.39 15.01 -0.43
C ASP A 18 -1.39 14.97 0.75
N GLY A 19 -1.48 15.92 1.70
CA GLY A 19 -0.65 15.92 2.92
C GLY A 19 -0.95 14.80 3.92
N ASP A 20 -2.10 14.15 3.81
CA ASP A 20 -2.61 13.09 4.67
C ASP A 20 -2.30 11.70 4.07
N VAL A 21 -2.07 11.59 2.74
CA VAL A 21 -1.64 10.31 2.13
C VAL A 21 -0.26 9.90 2.66
N GLN A 22 0.65 10.87 2.82
CA GLN A 22 1.95 10.63 3.46
C GLN A 22 1.78 10.19 4.91
N ALA A 23 0.88 10.83 5.67
CA ALA A 23 0.60 10.46 7.05
C ALA A 23 0.06 9.01 7.14
N VAL A 24 -0.78 8.59 6.18
CA VAL A 24 -1.28 7.20 6.11
C VAL A 24 -0.14 6.21 5.85
N VAL A 25 0.84 6.55 5.01
CA VAL A 25 2.03 5.71 4.79
C VAL A 25 2.88 5.63 6.07
N GLU A 26 3.08 6.74 6.77
CA GLU A 26 3.81 6.76 8.04
C GLU A 26 3.11 5.94 9.14
N LEU A 27 1.77 5.95 9.19
CA LEU A 27 1.01 5.09 10.08
C LEU A 27 1.18 3.60 9.75
N GLY A 28 1.22 3.27 8.45
CA GLY A 28 1.52 1.91 7.99
C GLY A 28 2.93 1.46 8.41
N LEU A 29 3.92 2.34 8.30
CA LEU A 29 5.30 2.09 8.71
C LEU A 29 5.38 1.88 10.23
N LEU A 30 4.77 2.76 11.02
CA LEU A 30 4.77 2.65 12.48
C LEU A 30 4.10 1.35 12.96
N ALA A 31 3.01 0.94 12.30
CA ALA A 31 2.35 -0.32 12.58
C ALA A 31 3.25 -1.52 12.23
N ALA A 32 3.94 -1.47 11.09
CA ALA A 32 4.89 -2.51 10.69
C ALA A 32 6.08 -2.61 11.67
N GLU A 33 6.63 -1.47 12.11
CA GLU A 33 7.69 -1.42 13.14
C GLU A 33 7.21 -1.99 14.48
N SER A 34 5.93 -1.83 14.80
CA SER A 34 5.30 -2.40 15.99
C SER A 34 4.97 -3.90 15.85
N GLY A 35 5.25 -4.50 14.68
CA GLY A 35 4.94 -5.89 14.36
C GLY A 35 3.47 -6.15 14.01
N ASP A 36 2.64 -5.11 13.92
CA ASP A 36 1.25 -5.21 13.50
C ASP A 36 1.13 -5.10 11.98
N LEU A 37 1.54 -6.18 11.31
CA LEU A 37 1.51 -6.28 9.85
C LEU A 37 0.07 -6.23 9.28
N GLY A 38 -0.93 -6.59 10.09
CA GLY A 38 -2.34 -6.53 9.70
C GLY A 38 -2.79 -5.09 9.53
N THR A 39 -2.58 -4.27 10.57
CA THR A 39 -2.89 -2.84 10.53
C THR A 39 -2.02 -2.12 9.50
N ALA A 40 -0.73 -2.46 9.39
CA ALA A 40 0.16 -1.88 8.37
C ALA A 40 -0.38 -2.10 6.95
N ARG A 41 -0.81 -3.34 6.65
CA ARG A 41 -1.41 -3.68 5.36
C ARG A 41 -2.66 -2.87 5.07
N GLU A 42 -3.54 -2.67 6.05
CA GLU A 42 -4.75 -1.87 5.86
C GLU A 42 -4.43 -0.40 5.52
N TRP A 43 -3.45 0.20 6.19
CA TRP A 43 -3.03 1.57 5.89
C TRP A 43 -2.38 1.69 4.52
N TYR A 44 -1.49 0.76 4.15
CA TYR A 44 -0.89 0.77 2.83
C TYR A 44 -1.91 0.51 1.72
N LEU A 45 -2.92 -0.35 1.94
CA LEU A 45 -4.01 -0.55 0.98
C LEU A 45 -4.76 0.74 0.72
N LYS A 46 -5.10 1.49 1.77
CA LYS A 46 -5.74 2.80 1.63
C LYS A 46 -4.86 3.77 0.84
N ALA A 47 -3.58 3.91 1.19
CA ALA A 47 -2.65 4.77 0.46
C ALA A 47 -2.48 4.36 -1.02
N ALA A 48 -2.44 3.05 -1.30
CA ALA A 48 -2.39 2.52 -2.66
C ALA A 48 -3.66 2.84 -3.47
N GLU A 49 -4.83 2.92 -2.85
CA GLU A 49 -6.07 3.35 -3.53
C GLU A 49 -6.02 4.81 -4.00
N PHE A 50 -5.18 5.65 -3.37
CA PHE A 50 -4.90 7.02 -3.82
C PHE A 50 -3.78 7.11 -4.87
N GLY A 51 -3.19 5.98 -5.25
CA GLY A 51 -2.06 5.95 -6.17
C GLY A 51 -0.71 6.27 -5.51
N GLU A 52 -0.58 6.13 -4.19
CA GLU A 52 0.76 6.19 -3.57
C GLU A 52 1.54 4.91 -3.94
N SER A 53 2.55 5.08 -4.79
CA SER A 53 3.41 4.00 -5.25
C SER A 53 4.30 3.40 -4.16
N ARG A 54 4.77 4.19 -3.19
CA ARG A 54 5.52 3.70 -2.02
C ARG A 54 4.68 2.78 -1.16
N ALA A 55 3.40 3.08 -0.98
CA ALA A 55 2.50 2.19 -0.27
C ALA A 55 2.32 0.84 -1.00
N MET A 56 2.25 0.87 -2.33
CA MET A 56 2.23 -0.33 -3.16
C MET A 56 3.55 -1.11 -3.04
N VAL A 57 4.71 -0.45 -2.99
CA VAL A 57 6.00 -1.10 -2.74
C VAL A 57 6.01 -1.82 -1.38
N SER A 58 5.55 -1.14 -0.32
CA SER A 58 5.43 -1.73 1.02
C SER A 58 4.48 -2.93 1.06
N LEU A 59 3.34 -2.87 0.37
CA LEU A 59 2.44 -4.02 0.23
C LEU A 59 3.11 -5.19 -0.46
N GLY A 60 3.94 -4.91 -1.47
CA GLY A 60 4.71 -5.95 -2.15
C GLY A 60 5.75 -6.59 -1.22
N GLY A 61 6.44 -5.79 -0.40
CA GLY A 61 7.36 -6.30 0.62
C GLY A 61 6.67 -7.18 1.66
N LEU A 62 5.51 -6.75 2.17
CA LEU A 62 4.73 -7.56 3.12
C LEU A 62 4.28 -8.91 2.51
N ALA A 63 3.89 -8.91 1.23
CA ALA A 63 3.51 -10.12 0.53
C ALA A 63 4.72 -11.06 0.32
N GLU A 64 5.88 -10.51 -0.05
CA GLU A 64 7.14 -11.23 -0.15
C GLU A 64 7.55 -11.87 1.18
N GLU A 65 7.47 -11.14 2.29
CA GLU A 65 7.75 -11.66 3.64
C GLU A 65 6.82 -12.82 4.03
N SER A 66 5.57 -12.81 3.52
CA SER A 66 4.62 -13.90 3.71
C SER A 66 4.83 -15.09 2.75
N GLY A 67 5.79 -14.99 1.82
CA GLY A 67 6.07 -15.99 0.78
C GLY A 67 5.14 -15.91 -0.43
N ASP A 68 4.27 -14.90 -0.51
CA ASP A 68 3.35 -14.68 -1.63
C ASP A 68 4.00 -13.76 -2.67
N LEU A 69 4.93 -14.33 -3.44
CA LEU A 69 5.67 -13.63 -4.48
C LEU A 69 4.79 -13.17 -5.65
N ASP A 70 3.68 -13.88 -5.91
CA ASP A 70 2.73 -13.50 -6.95
C ASP A 70 2.05 -12.18 -6.59
N THR A 71 1.47 -12.10 -5.39
CA THR A 71 0.88 -10.85 -4.88
C THR A 71 1.94 -9.75 -4.76
N ALA A 72 3.17 -10.07 -4.35
CA ALA A 72 4.26 -9.09 -4.27
C ALA A 72 4.55 -8.43 -5.62
N ARG A 73 4.71 -9.25 -6.66
CA ARG A 73 4.93 -8.79 -8.04
C ARG A 73 3.76 -7.98 -8.57
N GLU A 74 2.52 -8.35 -8.27
CA GLU A 74 1.35 -7.57 -8.68
C GLU A 74 1.38 -6.15 -8.12
N TRP A 75 1.76 -5.99 -6.85
CA TRP A 75 1.88 -4.67 -6.23
C TRP A 75 3.05 -3.86 -6.79
N TRP A 76 4.22 -4.46 -6.95
CA TRP A 76 5.36 -3.77 -7.58
C TRP A 76 5.07 -3.39 -9.03
N LEU A 77 4.33 -4.20 -9.79
CA LEU A 77 3.91 -3.84 -11.14
C LEU A 77 2.99 -2.63 -11.17
N LYS A 78 2.10 -2.47 -10.18
CA LYS A 78 1.24 -1.27 -10.07
C LYS A 78 2.08 -0.04 -9.73
N ALA A 79 3.00 -0.16 -8.79
CA ALA A 79 3.92 0.93 -8.43
C ALA A 79 4.84 1.34 -9.59
N ALA A 80 5.42 0.37 -10.29
CA ALA A 80 6.26 0.59 -11.47
C ALA A 80 5.50 1.29 -12.61
N LYS A 81 4.21 0.98 -12.80
CA LYS A 81 3.36 1.70 -13.78
C LYS A 81 3.17 3.18 -13.43
N LEU A 82 3.34 3.56 -12.17
CA LEU A 82 3.32 4.95 -11.71
C LEU A 82 4.71 5.61 -11.77
N GLY A 83 5.75 4.88 -12.21
CA GLY A 83 7.12 5.38 -12.34
C GLY A 83 7.98 5.22 -11.09
N ASP A 84 7.56 4.36 -10.16
CA ASP A 84 8.32 4.11 -8.92
C ASP A 84 9.58 3.29 -9.17
N GLU A 85 10.74 3.89 -8.90
CA GLU A 85 12.05 3.29 -9.17
C GLU A 85 12.37 2.11 -8.25
N ASP A 86 11.89 2.13 -7.00
CA ASP A 86 12.07 1.03 -6.06
C ASP A 86 11.31 -0.19 -6.54
N ALA A 87 10.07 0.00 -6.99
CA ALA A 87 9.25 -1.06 -7.56
C ALA A 87 9.88 -1.68 -8.82
N ILE A 88 10.42 -0.84 -9.72
CA ILE A 88 11.12 -1.30 -10.93
C ILE A 88 12.36 -2.12 -10.55
N THR A 89 13.12 -1.66 -9.54
CA THR A 89 14.30 -2.38 -9.05
C THR A 89 13.89 -3.75 -8.52
N ARG A 90 12.89 -3.83 -7.65
CA ARG A 90 12.37 -5.09 -7.08
C ARG A 90 11.91 -6.10 -8.13
N LEU A 91 11.31 -5.62 -9.23
CA LEU A 91 10.88 -6.49 -10.33
C LEU A 91 12.05 -7.02 -11.19
N ASN A 92 13.18 -6.32 -11.18
CA ASN A 92 14.39 -6.70 -11.92
C ASN A 92 15.35 -7.54 -11.08
N GLU A 93 15.12 -7.66 -9.78
CA GLU A 93 15.88 -8.55 -8.90
C GLU A 93 15.55 -10.03 -9.22
N PRO A 94 16.56 -10.87 -9.49
CA PRO A 94 16.38 -12.25 -9.97
C PRO A 94 16.03 -13.28 -8.88
#